data_AF-A0A7W1GAA4-F1
#
_entry.id   AF-A0A7W1GAA4-F1
#
_cell.length_a   1.000
_cell.length_b   1.000
_cell.length_c   1.000
_cell.angle_alpha   90.00
_cell.angle_beta   90.00
_cell.angle_gamma   90.00
#
_symmetry.space_group_name_H-M   'P 1'
#
loop_
_entity.id
_entity.type
_entity.pdbx_description
1 polymer ?
#
loop_
_entity_poly.entity_id
_entity_poly.type
_entity_poly.pdbx_seq_one_letter_code
_entity_poly.pdbx_strand_id
1 'polypeptide(L)'
;MRNRLLIRCLLMVTLVCGVGVVAAIADTIRLKDGSVIRGQIVGFRDQQFTVLIGGGARGRRSQVTIYIEDVDTIEFDAAAAAAGAGGASTSSPASTAGTDDNATYREPSRTPTLSTDPARTSTGGGAPSTTGNNSRTTSTPPSTSSPTSTSSTGGSPSFFQVPVRVRADNSSNGWTNSGLVVRRGQRLRINATGRVSLGQQRFSTPGGLPRINDEGKLMRNEPTGALIAVIGDDNDEFILVGANREFTSTRDGVLFLGVNEGNLGDNSGTFDVVVEAEAVSGNNGGDR
;
A
#
# COMPACT_ATOMS: atom_id res chain seq x y z
N MET A 1 -59.81 -26.58 -15.60
CA MET A 1 -59.71 -25.73 -16.81
C MET A 1 -60.45 -24.43 -16.55
N ARG A 2 -59.94 -23.26 -17.01
CA ARG A 2 -60.67 -21.99 -17.37
C ARG A 2 -61.62 -21.37 -16.31
N ASN A 3 -61.75 -20.06 -16.11
CA ASN A 3 -61.15 -18.83 -16.65
C ASN A 3 -61.36 -17.70 -15.59
N ARG A 4 -60.42 -16.79 -15.32
CA ARG A 4 -60.11 -15.54 -16.06
C ARG A 4 -61.32 -14.59 -16.28
N LEU A 5 -61.38 -13.52 -15.48
CA LEU A 5 -61.65 -12.11 -15.86
C LEU A 5 -61.25 -11.24 -14.61
N LEU A 6 -60.44 -10.17 -14.62
CA LEU A 6 -60.33 -8.98 -15.48
C LEU A 6 -61.64 -8.14 -15.42
N ILE A 7 -61.66 -6.81 -15.17
CA ILE A 7 -60.68 -5.76 -15.53
C ILE A 7 -60.92 -4.40 -14.79
N ARG A 8 -59.82 -3.71 -14.41
CA ARG A 8 -59.52 -2.23 -14.31
C ARG A 8 -60.48 -1.19 -13.68
N CYS A 9 -59.90 -0.43 -12.73
CA CYS A 9 -59.84 1.06 -12.66
C CYS A 9 -58.57 1.41 -11.84
N LEU A 10 -57.40 1.69 -12.40
CA LEU A 10 -56.92 2.88 -13.14
C LEU A 10 -56.86 4.20 -12.31
N LEU A 11 -55.74 4.39 -11.59
CA LEU A 11 -55.13 5.70 -11.28
C LEU A 11 -53.67 5.42 -10.86
N MET A 12 -52.68 5.49 -11.75
CA MET A 12 -51.90 6.70 -12.07
C MET A 12 -51.21 7.38 -10.87
N VAL A 13 -50.09 6.81 -10.41
CA VAL A 13 -48.86 7.59 -10.10
C VAL A 13 -47.63 6.73 -10.47
N THR A 14 -47.04 6.96 -11.63
CA THR A 14 -45.69 6.48 -11.95
C THR A 14 -44.67 7.39 -11.26
N LEU A 15 -44.35 7.12 -9.99
CA LEU A 15 -43.22 7.77 -9.34
C LEU A 15 -41.92 7.12 -9.82
N VAL A 16 -41.38 7.66 -10.91
CA VAL A 16 -40.01 7.39 -11.34
C VAL A 16 -39.08 8.02 -10.31
N CYS A 17 -38.81 7.30 -9.23
CA CYS A 17 -37.66 7.57 -8.38
C CYS A 17 -36.40 7.24 -9.20
N GLY A 18 -35.95 8.22 -9.96
CA GLY A 18 -34.58 8.27 -10.46
C GLY A 18 -33.65 8.30 -9.26
N VAL A 19 -33.23 7.12 -8.79
CA VAL A 19 -32.08 6.99 -7.91
C VAL A 19 -30.87 7.41 -8.74
N GLY A 20 -30.58 8.70 -8.70
CA GLY A 20 -29.37 9.25 -9.29
C GLY A 20 -28.20 8.47 -8.74
N VAL A 21 -27.42 7.86 -9.63
CA VAL A 21 -26.11 7.34 -9.29
C VAL A 21 -25.26 8.56 -8.97
N VAL A 22 -25.26 8.97 -7.69
CA VAL A 22 -24.25 9.88 -7.17
C VAL A 22 -22.95 9.12 -7.32
N ALA A 23 -22.17 9.48 -8.34
CA ALA A 23 -20.84 8.96 -8.51
C ALA A 23 -20.08 9.29 -7.22
N ALA A 24 -19.67 8.25 -6.49
CA ALA A 24 -18.76 8.39 -5.38
C ALA A 24 -17.39 8.75 -5.95
N ILE A 25 -17.24 10.02 -6.29
CA ILE A 25 -15.95 10.64 -6.54
C ILE A 25 -15.06 10.42 -5.31
N ALA A 26 -13.80 10.11 -5.58
CA ALA A 26 -12.85 9.67 -4.60
C ALA A 26 -11.57 10.49 -4.81
N ASP A 27 -10.97 10.95 -3.72
CA ASP A 27 -9.71 11.67 -3.79
C ASP A 27 -8.66 10.77 -4.46
N THR A 28 -7.83 11.37 -5.31
CA THR A 28 -6.82 10.66 -6.08
C THR A 28 -5.44 11.00 -5.51
N ILE A 29 -4.77 9.97 -5.00
CA ILE A 29 -3.42 10.06 -4.43
C ILE A 29 -2.47 9.38 -5.40
N ARG A 30 -1.53 10.14 -5.93
CA ARG A 30 -0.42 9.65 -6.75
C ARG A 30 0.79 9.44 -5.84
N LEU A 31 1.39 8.25 -5.88
CA LEU A 31 2.60 7.93 -5.12
C LEU A 31 3.85 8.12 -5.99
N LYS A 32 5.02 8.22 -5.35
CA LYS A 32 6.32 8.46 -6.02
C LYS A 32 6.80 7.30 -6.88
N ASP A 33 6.25 6.10 -6.67
CA ASP A 33 6.43 4.94 -7.56
C ASP A 33 5.57 5.02 -8.85
N GLY A 34 4.74 6.05 -8.98
CA GLY A 34 3.80 6.26 -10.08
C GLY A 34 2.45 5.56 -9.91
N SER A 35 2.24 4.82 -8.83
CA SER A 35 0.96 4.18 -8.52
C SER A 35 -0.10 5.22 -8.12
N VAL A 36 -1.37 4.85 -8.26
CA VAL A 36 -2.51 5.76 -8.03
C VAL A 36 -3.56 5.06 -7.17
N ILE A 37 -3.81 5.63 -5.99
CA ILE A 37 -4.83 5.19 -5.06
C ILE A 37 -6.04 6.13 -5.17
N ARG A 38 -7.25 5.56 -5.23
CA ARG A 38 -8.51 6.31 -5.22
C ARG A 38 -9.33 5.92 -3.99
N GLY A 39 -9.64 6.89 -3.15
CA GLY A 39 -10.48 6.70 -1.98
C GLY A 39 -10.75 8.03 -1.27
N GLN A 40 -11.70 8.06 -0.34
CA GLN A 40 -11.95 9.24 0.46
C GLN A 40 -10.85 9.38 1.53
N ILE A 41 -10.14 10.51 1.56
CA ILE A 41 -9.22 10.84 2.64
C ILE A 41 -10.04 11.21 3.87
N VAL A 42 -9.93 10.43 4.94
CA VAL A 42 -10.71 10.61 6.19
C VAL A 42 -9.88 11.14 7.35
N GLY A 43 -8.55 11.22 7.20
CA GLY A 43 -7.69 11.82 8.20
C GLY A 43 -6.22 11.86 7.80
N PHE A 44 -5.47 12.70 8.51
CA PHE A 44 -4.02 12.76 8.48
C PHE A 44 -3.50 12.86 9.92
N ARG A 45 -2.59 11.96 10.30
CA ARG A 45 -1.98 11.91 11.64
C ARG A 45 -0.63 11.19 11.55
N ASP A 46 0.35 11.58 12.38
CA ASP A 46 1.65 10.90 12.50
C ASP A 46 2.33 10.69 11.14
N GLN A 47 2.29 11.72 10.29
CA GLN A 47 2.78 11.74 8.91
C GLN A 47 2.10 10.74 7.94
N GLN A 48 0.96 10.18 8.30
CA GLN A 48 0.20 9.21 7.51
C GLN A 48 -1.19 9.72 7.14
N PHE A 49 -1.60 9.51 5.89
CA PHE A 49 -2.98 9.63 5.43
C PHE A 49 -3.76 8.34 5.71
N THR A 50 -4.99 8.49 6.21
CA THR A 50 -5.97 7.41 6.28
C THR A 50 -6.99 7.58 5.16
N VAL A 51 -7.13 6.55 4.33
CA VAL A 51 -7.95 6.55 3.11
C VAL A 51 -8.98 5.44 3.18
N LEU A 52 -10.25 5.74 2.90
CA LEU A 52 -11.31 4.76 2.70
C LEU A 52 -11.53 4.48 1.22
N ILE A 53 -11.22 3.26 0.81
CA ILE A 53 -11.33 2.77 -0.57
C ILE A 53 -12.63 1.96 -0.69
N GLY A 54 -13.43 2.29 -1.71
CA GLY A 54 -14.71 1.62 -2.03
C GLY A 54 -15.94 2.38 -1.55
N GLY A 55 -16.73 2.89 -2.50
CA GLY A 55 -17.98 3.62 -2.26
C GLY A 55 -19.12 3.12 -3.16
N GLY A 56 -20.07 2.40 -2.58
CA GLY A 56 -21.28 1.92 -3.27
C GLY A 56 -22.20 1.18 -2.31
N ALA A 57 -23.52 1.22 -2.55
CA ALA A 57 -24.57 0.88 -1.58
C ALA A 57 -24.61 -0.57 -1.04
N ARG A 58 -23.65 -1.42 -1.40
CA ARG A 58 -23.48 -2.81 -0.89
C ARG A 58 -22.00 -3.21 -0.67
N GLY A 59 -21.05 -2.28 -0.73
CA GLY A 59 -19.61 -2.57 -0.69
C GLY A 59 -18.97 -2.46 0.69
N ARG A 60 -18.07 -3.41 1.03
CA ARG A 60 -17.19 -3.36 2.21
C ARG A 60 -16.14 -2.26 1.97
N ARG A 61 -16.01 -1.31 2.90
CA ARG A 61 -15.04 -0.20 2.82
C ARG A 61 -13.69 -0.72 3.31
N SER A 62 -12.62 -0.53 2.53
CA SER A 62 -11.26 -0.89 2.92
C SER A 62 -10.51 0.34 3.41
N GLN A 63 -9.91 0.27 4.60
CA GLN A 63 -9.06 1.34 5.13
C GLN A 63 -7.60 1.07 4.76
N VAL A 64 -6.95 2.06 4.16
CA VAL A 64 -5.53 2.04 3.80
C VAL A 64 -4.82 3.22 4.45
N THR A 65 -3.59 2.99 4.89
CA THR A 65 -2.71 3.99 5.49
C THR A 65 -1.53 4.24 4.55
N ILE A 66 -1.27 5.50 4.21
CA ILE A 66 -0.21 5.92 3.27
C ILE A 66 0.69 6.92 3.98
N TYR A 67 2.00 6.71 3.94
CA TYR A 67 2.96 7.65 4.52
C TYR A 67 3.22 8.86 3.59
N ILE A 68 3.44 10.05 4.16
CA ILE A 68 3.70 11.28 3.39
C ILE A 68 4.96 11.19 2.52
N GLU A 69 5.96 10.42 2.94
CA GLU A 69 7.18 10.18 2.18
C GLU A 69 6.94 9.41 0.87
N ASP A 70 5.85 8.66 0.74
CA ASP A 70 5.50 7.92 -0.47
C ASP A 70 4.62 8.72 -1.43
N VAL A 71 4.00 9.83 -0.97
CA VAL A 71 3.07 10.65 -1.76
C VAL A 71 3.82 11.60 -2.70
N ASP A 72 3.42 11.60 -3.98
CA ASP A 72 3.84 12.55 -5.02
C ASP A 72 2.84 13.71 -5.14
N THR A 73 1.54 13.41 -5.23
CA THR A 73 0.48 14.43 -5.42
C THR A 73 -0.86 13.94 -4.87
N ILE A 74 -1.70 14.86 -4.38
CA ILE A 74 -3.09 14.59 -3.98
C ILE A 74 -4.03 15.54 -4.73
N GLU A 75 -5.05 14.97 -5.35
CA GLU A 75 -6.17 15.67 -5.98
C GLU A 75 -7.44 15.38 -5.18
N PHE A 76 -8.03 16.42 -4.56
CA PHE A 76 -9.28 16.33 -3.81
C PHE A 76 -10.46 16.64 -4.73
N ASP A 77 -11.48 15.78 -4.74
CA ASP A 77 -12.68 15.99 -5.56
C ASP A 77 -13.87 16.49 -4.70
N ALA A 78 -14.37 17.67 -5.01
CA ALA A 78 -15.04 18.54 -4.05
C ALA A 78 -16.51 18.19 -3.74
N ALA A 79 -17.18 17.32 -4.52
CA ALA A 79 -18.60 17.04 -4.33
C ALA A 79 -18.93 16.06 -3.17
N ALA A 80 -17.92 15.44 -2.52
CA ALA A 80 -18.15 14.52 -1.40
C ALA A 80 -18.53 15.23 -0.07
N ALA A 81 -18.23 16.52 0.07
CA ALA A 81 -18.47 17.29 1.30
C ALA A 81 -19.96 17.58 1.58
N ALA A 82 -20.85 17.44 0.60
CA ALA A 82 -22.26 17.82 0.71
C ALA A 82 -23.16 16.77 1.40
N ALA A 83 -22.70 15.53 1.58
CA ALA A 83 -23.54 14.41 2.03
C ALA A 83 -23.59 14.21 3.57
N GLY A 84 -22.92 15.06 4.35
CA GLY A 84 -22.72 14.86 5.80
C GLY A 84 -23.44 15.82 6.75
N ALA A 85 -24.12 16.85 6.25
CA ALA A 85 -24.68 17.95 7.08
C ALA A 85 -26.20 17.84 7.32
N GLY A 86 -26.62 16.74 7.97
CA GLY A 86 -28.03 16.50 8.32
C GLY A 86 -28.42 17.01 9.71
N GLY A 87 -28.85 18.28 9.82
CA GLY A 87 -29.79 18.74 10.84
C GLY A 87 -29.28 19.08 12.25
N ALA A 88 -28.93 20.35 12.47
CA ALA A 88 -28.98 21.00 13.79
C ALA A 88 -29.18 22.53 13.67
N SER A 89 -30.34 22.95 13.15
CA SER A 89 -30.93 24.26 13.46
C SER A 89 -31.48 24.25 14.90
N THR A 90 -31.51 25.32 15.70
CA THR A 90 -31.17 26.75 15.51
C THR A 90 -31.14 27.44 16.87
N SER A 91 -30.21 28.39 17.09
CA SER A 91 -30.51 29.63 17.84
C SER A 91 -29.39 30.68 17.66
N SER A 92 -29.63 31.65 16.76
CA SER A 92 -28.87 32.90 16.76
C SER A 92 -29.26 33.77 17.97
N PRO A 93 -28.37 34.68 18.38
CA PRO A 93 -28.79 36.08 18.40
C PRO A 93 -27.94 36.95 17.46
N ALA A 94 -28.60 37.74 16.60
CA ALA A 94 -28.10 39.06 16.22
C ALA A 94 -28.38 40.02 17.41
N SER A 95 -27.75 41.19 17.58
CA SER A 95 -26.91 42.03 16.71
C SER A 95 -25.88 42.78 17.60
N THR A 96 -24.86 43.50 17.11
CA THR A 96 -25.00 44.84 16.50
C THR A 96 -23.66 45.33 15.93
N ALA A 97 -23.76 46.11 14.86
CA ALA A 97 -22.73 46.79 14.06
C ALA A 97 -21.43 47.25 14.74
N GLY A 98 -20.32 47.07 13.98
CA GLY A 98 -19.05 47.79 14.09
C GLY A 98 -18.40 47.82 12.70
N THR A 99 -18.07 49.01 12.21
CA THR A 99 -17.77 49.32 10.80
C THR A 99 -16.30 49.09 10.44
N ASP A 100 -16.05 48.67 9.19
CA ASP A 100 -14.81 48.69 8.39
C ASP A 100 -13.44 48.39 9.06
N ASP A 101 -12.74 47.33 8.63
CA ASP A 101 -11.59 47.52 7.70
C ASP A 101 -10.90 46.21 7.24
N ASN A 102 -10.18 46.34 6.13
CA ASN A 102 -9.37 45.33 5.44
C ASN A 102 -8.27 44.65 6.32
N ALA A 103 -8.21 43.31 6.33
CA ALA A 103 -7.13 42.56 6.98
C ALA A 103 -6.67 41.33 6.15
N THR A 104 -5.69 41.58 5.27
CA THR A 104 -4.87 40.57 4.58
C THR A 104 -4.29 39.52 5.53
N TYR A 105 -4.33 38.24 5.14
CA TYR A 105 -3.64 37.16 5.87
C TYR A 105 -2.11 37.40 5.91
N ARG A 106 -1.54 37.35 7.11
CA ARG A 106 -0.14 37.70 7.37
C ARG A 106 0.74 36.44 7.37
N GLU A 107 1.69 36.36 6.44
CA GLU A 107 2.71 35.30 6.44
C GLU A 107 3.56 35.32 7.73
N PRO A 108 3.91 34.15 8.30
CA PRO A 108 5.00 34.05 9.27
C PRO A 108 6.36 34.12 8.56
N SER A 109 7.11 35.18 8.80
CA SER A 109 8.39 35.45 8.15
C SER A 109 9.46 34.39 8.49
N ARG A 110 10.16 33.88 7.46
CA ARG A 110 11.39 33.10 7.63
C ARG A 110 12.57 34.03 7.89
N THR A 111 13.32 33.82 8.97
CA THR A 111 14.54 34.58 9.27
C THR A 111 15.75 34.03 8.50
N PRO A 112 16.44 34.81 7.66
CA PRO A 112 17.69 34.40 7.04
C PRO A 112 18.90 34.76 7.93
N THR A 113 19.77 33.79 8.20
CA THR A 113 21.07 34.04 8.85
C THR A 113 22.10 34.43 7.79
N LEU A 114 22.52 35.70 7.78
CA LEU A 114 23.57 36.21 6.89
C LEU A 114 24.96 35.95 7.51
N SER A 115 25.87 35.33 6.75
CA SER A 115 27.29 35.32 7.10
C SER A 115 27.91 36.69 6.84
N THR A 116 28.72 37.18 7.78
CA THR A 116 29.53 38.40 7.64
C THR A 116 30.95 38.07 7.22
N ASP A 117 31.40 38.61 6.09
CA ASP A 117 32.78 38.61 5.61
C ASP A 117 33.36 40.04 5.66
N PRO A 118 34.54 40.28 6.27
CA PRO A 118 35.26 41.54 6.18
C PRO A 118 36.41 41.47 5.16
N ALA A 119 36.20 42.08 3.99
CA ALA A 119 37.19 42.15 2.92
C ALA A 119 38.47 42.95 3.26
N ARG A 120 39.61 42.58 2.65
CA ARG A 120 40.77 43.49 2.51
C ARG A 120 41.66 43.23 1.27
N THR A 121 41.40 44.00 0.21
CA THR A 121 42.32 44.58 -0.82
C THR A 121 43.42 43.76 -1.53
N SER A 122 43.47 43.97 -2.85
CA SER A 122 44.36 43.43 -3.89
C SER A 122 45.73 44.13 -4.07
N THR A 123 46.72 43.41 -4.63
CA THR A 123 47.76 43.82 -5.63
C THR A 123 48.64 42.60 -6.02
N GLY A 124 49.10 42.36 -7.26
CA GLY A 124 48.71 42.98 -8.54
C GLY A 124 49.74 42.86 -9.70
N GLY A 125 49.74 41.74 -10.46
CA GLY A 125 50.39 41.60 -11.79
C GLY A 125 51.80 40.96 -11.87
N GLY A 126 52.05 40.14 -12.90
CA GLY A 126 53.41 39.73 -13.34
C GLY A 126 53.56 38.30 -13.89
N ALA A 127 53.67 38.15 -15.22
CA ALA A 127 54.21 36.95 -15.91
C ALA A 127 55.70 37.21 -16.30
N PRO A 128 56.53 36.23 -16.74
CA PRO A 128 56.34 35.56 -18.05
C PRO A 128 56.84 34.09 -18.21
N SER A 129 56.69 33.61 -19.45
CA SER A 129 57.01 32.34 -20.15
C SER A 129 58.40 31.66 -19.92
N THR A 130 58.61 30.37 -20.23
CA THR A 130 58.76 29.80 -21.61
C THR A 130 58.98 28.27 -21.65
N THR A 131 58.57 27.62 -22.78
CA THR A 131 59.18 26.43 -23.45
C THR A 131 59.28 25.08 -22.67
N GLY A 132 59.05 23.89 -23.26
CA GLY A 132 58.74 23.53 -24.65
C GLY A 132 58.40 22.05 -24.84
N ASN A 133 57.98 21.70 -26.06
CA ASN A 133 57.35 20.43 -26.45
C ASN A 133 58.36 19.35 -26.86
N ASN A 134 58.02 18.05 -26.73
CA ASN A 134 58.53 17.04 -27.67
C ASN A 134 57.63 15.79 -27.77
N SER A 135 57.53 15.24 -28.99
CA SER A 135 56.53 14.26 -29.41
C SER A 135 57.13 12.91 -29.81
N ARG A 136 56.35 11.82 -29.72
CA ARG A 136 56.51 10.63 -30.58
C ARG A 136 55.23 9.79 -30.67
N THR A 137 54.92 9.34 -31.88
CA THR A 137 53.78 8.51 -32.28
C THR A 137 54.22 7.13 -32.77
N THR A 138 53.42 6.09 -32.49
CA THR A 138 53.43 4.73 -33.08
C THR A 138 52.16 4.00 -32.61
N SER A 139 51.38 3.16 -33.32
CA SER A 139 51.00 2.96 -34.73
C SER A 139 50.37 1.56 -34.87
N THR A 140 49.02 1.46 -34.95
CA THR A 140 48.20 0.29 -35.46
C THR A 140 48.32 -1.10 -34.78
N PRO A 141 47.41 -2.09 -35.01
CA PRO A 141 46.21 -2.14 -35.88
C PRO A 141 44.87 -2.44 -35.15
N PRO A 142 43.70 -2.42 -35.84
CA PRO A 142 42.40 -2.78 -35.27
C PRO A 142 42.10 -4.29 -35.38
N SER A 143 41.48 -4.86 -34.35
CA SER A 143 40.94 -6.23 -34.38
C SER A 143 39.42 -6.22 -34.33
N THR A 144 38.79 -6.55 -35.47
CA THR A 144 37.35 -6.78 -35.57
C THR A 144 37.01 -8.16 -35.00
N SER A 145 36.30 -8.20 -33.87
CA SER A 145 35.52 -9.37 -33.46
C SER A 145 34.19 -8.94 -32.87
N SER A 146 33.14 -9.10 -33.67
CA SER A 146 31.75 -8.88 -33.27
C SER A 146 31.22 -10.10 -32.50
N PRO A 147 30.82 -9.99 -31.22
CA PRO A 147 29.98 -10.99 -30.60
C PRO A 147 28.55 -10.84 -31.14
N THR A 148 28.08 -11.87 -31.84
CA THR A 148 26.69 -11.99 -32.31
C THR A 148 25.71 -11.83 -31.15
N SER A 149 24.73 -10.94 -31.32
CA SER A 149 23.64 -10.76 -30.36
C SER A 149 22.77 -12.02 -30.25
N THR A 150 22.95 -12.81 -29.19
CA THR A 150 21.91 -13.76 -28.75
C THR A 150 20.97 -13.02 -27.81
N SER A 151 19.76 -12.73 -28.29
CA SER A 151 18.73 -12.02 -27.54
C SER A 151 18.13 -12.89 -26.43
N SER A 152 18.76 -12.91 -25.25
CA SER A 152 18.11 -13.35 -24.03
C SER A 152 17.21 -12.24 -23.50
N THR A 153 16.00 -12.11 -24.05
CA THR A 153 14.92 -11.33 -23.43
C THR A 153 14.39 -12.11 -22.21
N GLY A 154 15.22 -12.18 -21.18
CA GLY A 154 14.95 -12.77 -19.89
C GLY A 154 15.43 -11.79 -18.83
N GLY A 155 14.68 -10.71 -18.65
CA GLY A 155 14.90 -9.81 -17.52
C GLY A 155 14.74 -10.60 -16.23
N SER A 156 15.67 -10.44 -15.29
CA SER A 156 15.54 -11.04 -13.96
C SER A 156 14.19 -10.65 -13.34
N PRO A 157 13.45 -11.58 -12.73
CA PRO A 157 12.16 -11.27 -12.14
C PRO A 157 12.32 -10.17 -11.09
N SER A 158 11.62 -9.05 -11.28
CA SER A 158 11.59 -7.95 -10.32
C SER A 158 10.65 -8.31 -9.17
N PHE A 159 11.05 -7.94 -7.95
CA PHE A 159 10.26 -8.16 -6.74
C PHE A 159 9.94 -6.81 -6.09
N PHE A 160 8.73 -6.68 -5.56
CA PHE A 160 8.34 -5.57 -4.69
C PHE A 160 8.03 -6.11 -3.28
N GLN A 161 8.25 -5.29 -2.25
CA GLN A 161 8.12 -5.70 -0.85
C GLN A 161 6.81 -5.19 -0.23
N VAL A 162 6.17 -6.06 0.56
CA VAL A 162 4.99 -5.76 1.36
C VAL A 162 5.30 -6.11 2.82
N PRO A 163 5.56 -5.12 3.70
CA PRO A 163 5.72 -5.37 5.13
C PRO A 163 4.37 -5.64 5.78
N VAL A 164 4.30 -6.70 6.59
CA VAL A 164 3.08 -7.15 7.29
C VAL A 164 3.41 -7.46 8.75
N ARG A 165 2.66 -6.87 9.69
CA ARG A 165 2.75 -7.24 11.11
C ARG A 165 1.67 -8.25 11.45
N VAL A 166 2.07 -9.52 11.56
CA VAL A 166 1.17 -10.65 11.81
C VAL A 166 0.89 -10.77 13.30
N ARG A 167 -0.38 -10.71 13.70
CA ARG A 167 -0.81 -10.92 15.09
C ARG A 167 -0.90 -12.41 15.40
N ALA A 168 -0.54 -12.78 16.63
CA ALA A 168 -0.67 -14.16 17.13
C ALA A 168 -2.01 -14.46 17.80
N ASP A 169 -2.72 -13.41 18.21
CA ASP A 169 -4.01 -13.50 18.91
C ASP A 169 -5.17 -13.83 17.95
N ASN A 170 -6.31 -14.26 18.50
CA ASN A 170 -7.51 -14.60 17.75
C ASN A 170 -8.26 -13.39 17.14
N SER A 171 -7.65 -12.20 17.02
CA SER A 171 -8.25 -11.11 16.26
C SER A 171 -8.44 -11.53 14.81
N SER A 172 -9.57 -11.16 14.20
CA SER A 172 -9.86 -11.53 12.80
C SER A 172 -9.79 -13.05 12.54
N ASN A 173 -10.19 -13.87 13.52
CA ASN A 173 -10.11 -15.34 13.48
C ASN A 173 -8.68 -15.88 13.29
N GLY A 174 -7.67 -15.18 13.84
CA GLY A 174 -6.27 -15.59 13.78
C GLY A 174 -5.54 -15.22 12.48
N TRP A 175 -6.18 -14.53 11.56
CA TRP A 175 -5.64 -14.20 10.25
C TRP A 175 -5.37 -12.70 10.07
N THR A 176 -4.13 -12.39 9.69
CA THR A 176 -3.70 -11.06 9.25
C THR A 176 -3.79 -10.99 7.73
N ASN A 177 -4.63 -10.10 7.21
CA ASN A 177 -4.69 -9.78 5.78
C ASN A 177 -3.45 -8.93 5.40
N SER A 178 -2.68 -9.37 4.41
CA SER A 178 -1.48 -8.65 3.94
C SER A 178 -1.78 -7.48 3.00
N GLY A 179 -2.99 -7.41 2.44
CA GLY A 179 -3.34 -6.52 1.32
C GLY A 179 -2.81 -6.96 -0.05
N LEU A 180 -1.89 -7.94 -0.10
CA LEU A 180 -1.33 -8.46 -1.35
C LEU A 180 -2.33 -9.37 -2.06
N VAL A 181 -2.74 -8.99 -3.26
CA VAL A 181 -3.42 -9.88 -4.21
C VAL A 181 -2.36 -10.67 -4.97
N VAL A 182 -2.33 -11.97 -4.72
CA VAL A 182 -1.46 -12.93 -5.38
C VAL A 182 -2.16 -13.51 -6.61
N ARG A 183 -1.39 -13.78 -7.66
CA ARG A 183 -1.86 -14.50 -8.85
C ARG A 183 -1.28 -15.91 -8.94
N ARG A 184 -2.01 -16.80 -9.61
CA ARG A 184 -1.50 -18.13 -9.94
C ARG A 184 -0.24 -18.01 -10.79
N GLY A 185 0.81 -18.75 -10.43
CA GLY A 185 2.12 -18.71 -11.07
C GLY A 185 3.05 -17.59 -10.60
N GLN A 186 2.57 -16.64 -9.77
CA GLN A 186 3.42 -15.61 -9.18
C GLN A 186 4.35 -16.21 -8.13
N ARG A 187 5.62 -15.81 -8.13
CA ARG A 187 6.60 -16.25 -7.12
C ARG A 187 6.60 -15.29 -5.92
N LEU A 188 6.69 -15.85 -4.72
CA LEU A 188 6.74 -15.13 -3.45
C LEU A 188 7.97 -15.57 -2.66
N ARG A 189 8.64 -14.61 -2.04
CA ARG A 189 9.60 -14.82 -0.95
C ARG A 189 9.01 -14.19 0.30
N ILE A 190 9.04 -14.91 1.41
CA ILE A 190 8.58 -14.38 2.69
C ILE A 190 9.71 -14.57 3.68
N ASN A 191 10.10 -13.48 4.34
CA ASN A 191 11.04 -13.48 5.46
C ASN A 191 10.32 -12.96 6.70
N ALA A 192 10.49 -13.64 7.83
CA ALA A 192 9.76 -13.35 9.05
C ALA A 192 10.68 -13.32 10.26
N THR A 193 10.44 -12.35 11.14
CA THR A 193 11.18 -12.16 12.40
C THR A 193 10.21 -11.87 13.55
N GLY A 194 10.75 -11.59 14.74
CA GLY A 194 9.96 -11.32 15.95
C GLY A 194 9.67 -12.58 16.78
N ARG A 195 8.76 -12.42 17.75
CA ARG A 195 8.44 -13.45 18.76
C ARG A 195 7.02 -13.26 19.26
N VAL A 196 6.32 -14.36 19.45
CA VAL A 196 4.94 -14.40 19.97
C VAL A 196 4.89 -15.23 21.24
N SER A 197 3.94 -14.93 22.13
CA SER A 197 3.61 -15.78 23.28
C SER A 197 2.51 -16.77 22.88
N LEU A 198 2.69 -18.03 23.25
CA LEU A 198 1.77 -19.17 23.05
C LEU A 198 1.05 -19.52 24.37
N GLY A 199 0.57 -18.49 25.09
CA GLY A 199 0.21 -18.63 26.51
C GLY A 199 1.35 -19.12 27.42
N GLN A 200 1.02 -19.45 28.68
CA GLN A 200 1.81 -20.28 29.61
C GLN A 200 3.34 -20.01 29.71
N GLN A 201 3.78 -18.75 29.60
CA GLN A 201 5.21 -18.35 29.51
C GLN A 201 6.00 -19.02 28.35
N ARG A 202 5.29 -19.59 27.38
CA ARG A 202 5.81 -20.24 26.19
C ARG A 202 5.87 -19.21 25.06
N PHE A 203 6.92 -19.26 24.27
CA PHE A 203 7.12 -18.30 23.19
C PHE A 203 7.68 -18.97 21.95
N SER A 204 7.24 -18.50 20.79
CA SER A 204 7.66 -18.99 19.48
C SER A 204 8.31 -17.91 18.64
N THR A 205 9.23 -18.32 17.77
CA THR A 205 9.68 -17.53 16.61
C THR A 205 8.85 -17.97 15.38
N PRO A 206 8.95 -17.29 14.21
CA PRO A 206 8.21 -17.72 13.03
C PRO A 206 8.48 -19.17 12.59
N GLY A 207 9.64 -19.75 12.96
CA GLY A 207 9.96 -21.16 12.69
C GLY A 207 9.19 -22.18 13.55
N GLY A 208 8.49 -21.74 14.60
CA GLY A 208 7.70 -22.60 15.47
C GLY A 208 8.50 -23.47 16.44
N LEU A 209 7.77 -24.30 17.18
CA LEU A 209 8.27 -25.22 18.19
C LEU A 209 7.92 -26.67 17.79
N PRO A 210 8.85 -27.45 17.21
CA PRO A 210 8.56 -28.72 16.54
C PRO A 210 8.26 -29.90 17.49
N ARG A 211 8.41 -29.72 18.81
CA ARG A 211 8.25 -30.79 19.82
C ARG A 211 6.99 -30.65 20.68
N ILE A 212 6.06 -29.78 20.28
CA ILE A 212 4.77 -29.62 20.94
C ILE A 212 3.74 -30.49 20.22
N ASN A 213 3.08 -31.39 20.97
CA ASN A 213 1.82 -31.95 20.48
C ASN A 213 0.71 -30.92 20.69
N ASP A 214 0.08 -30.55 19.59
CA ASP A 214 -1.06 -29.65 19.51
C ASP A 214 -1.90 -30.14 18.35
N GLU A 215 -3.03 -30.75 18.66
CA GLU A 215 -3.94 -31.32 17.68
C GLU A 215 -4.98 -30.31 17.18
N GLY A 216 -5.08 -29.13 17.79
CA GLY A 216 -6.03 -28.10 17.38
C GLY A 216 -5.54 -27.26 16.20
N LYS A 217 -4.23 -27.19 15.97
CA LYS A 217 -3.63 -26.39 14.90
C LYS A 217 -3.99 -26.90 13.50
N LEU A 218 -4.05 -25.96 12.55
CA LEU A 218 -4.41 -26.21 11.16
C LEU A 218 -3.43 -27.16 10.46
N MET A 219 -2.13 -26.91 10.60
CA MET A 219 -1.07 -27.77 10.05
C MET A 219 -0.51 -28.69 11.15
N ARG A 220 -1.24 -29.78 11.44
CA ARG A 220 -0.93 -30.73 12.55
C ARG A 220 0.50 -31.30 12.52
N ASN A 221 1.03 -31.56 11.33
CA ASN A 221 2.38 -32.12 11.14
C ASN A 221 3.50 -31.07 11.24
N GLU A 222 3.15 -29.78 11.29
CA GLU A 222 4.10 -28.67 11.29
C GLU A 222 4.32 -28.10 12.70
N PRO A 223 5.41 -27.35 12.96
CA PRO A 223 5.70 -26.82 14.29
C PRO A 223 4.59 -25.92 14.84
N THR A 224 4.27 -26.07 16.14
CA THR A 224 3.29 -25.20 16.82
C THR A 224 3.86 -23.81 16.99
N GLY A 225 3.05 -22.77 16.77
CA GLY A 225 3.50 -21.39 16.83
C GLY A 225 4.34 -20.94 15.63
N ALA A 226 4.39 -21.74 14.55
CA ALA A 226 5.04 -21.34 13.29
C ALA A 226 4.18 -20.34 12.51
N LEU A 227 4.82 -19.49 11.70
CA LEU A 227 4.12 -18.68 10.71
C LEU A 227 3.62 -19.56 9.55
N ILE A 228 2.33 -19.43 9.25
CA ILE A 228 1.65 -20.06 8.12
C ILE A 228 0.96 -19.02 7.25
N ALA A 229 0.68 -19.41 6.01
CA ALA A 229 -0.05 -18.62 5.04
C ALA A 229 -1.21 -19.41 4.41
N VAL A 230 -2.18 -18.67 3.87
CA VAL A 230 -3.17 -19.17 2.91
C VAL A 230 -3.40 -18.10 1.84
N ILE A 231 -3.74 -18.51 0.62
CA ILE A 231 -4.05 -17.61 -0.49
C ILE A 231 -5.52 -17.84 -0.87
N GLY A 232 -6.32 -16.78 -0.78
CA GLY A 232 -7.78 -16.91 -0.76
C GLY A 232 -8.29 -17.36 0.62
N ASP A 233 -9.53 -17.00 0.94
CA ASP A 233 -10.26 -17.36 2.16
C ASP A 233 -11.29 -18.48 1.94
N ASP A 234 -11.23 -19.14 0.78
CA ASP A 234 -12.18 -20.14 0.29
C ASP A 234 -11.68 -21.60 0.38
N ASN A 235 -10.55 -21.84 1.06
CA ASN A 235 -9.83 -23.12 1.01
C ASN A 235 -8.95 -23.42 2.24
N ASP A 236 -8.59 -24.69 2.38
CA ASP A 236 -7.72 -25.22 3.45
C ASP A 236 -6.28 -25.53 2.93
N GLU A 237 -5.81 -24.89 1.86
CA GLU A 237 -4.47 -25.10 1.27
C GLU A 237 -3.40 -24.31 2.05
N PHE A 238 -3.20 -24.68 3.32
CA PHE A 238 -2.26 -24.00 4.21
C PHE A 238 -0.79 -24.25 3.82
N ILE A 239 0.02 -23.18 3.90
CA ILE A 239 1.43 -23.16 3.53
C ILE A 239 2.27 -22.90 4.79
N LEU A 240 3.21 -23.79 5.12
CA LEU A 240 4.25 -23.47 6.10
C LEU A 240 5.18 -22.40 5.52
N VAL A 241 5.25 -21.26 6.21
CA VAL A 241 6.20 -20.19 5.89
C VAL A 241 7.45 -20.30 6.76
N GLY A 242 7.29 -20.48 8.08
CA GLY A 242 8.45 -20.50 8.97
C GLY A 242 9.14 -19.14 9.07
N ALA A 243 10.46 -19.13 9.28
CA ALA A 243 11.27 -17.91 9.27
C ALA A 243 11.58 -17.40 7.86
N ASN A 244 11.69 -18.30 6.88
CA ASN A 244 11.87 -17.95 5.47
C ASN A 244 11.28 -19.00 4.53
N ARG A 245 10.60 -18.55 3.47
CA ARG A 245 10.01 -19.42 2.44
C ARG A 245 10.08 -18.75 1.07
N GLU A 246 10.42 -19.51 0.04
CA GLU A 246 10.16 -19.14 -1.35
C GLU A 246 9.23 -20.18 -1.97
N PHE A 247 8.20 -19.73 -2.69
CA PHE A 247 7.25 -20.60 -3.39
C PHE A 247 6.60 -19.90 -4.59
N THR A 248 5.94 -20.68 -5.44
CA THR A 248 5.12 -20.19 -6.55
C THR A 248 3.65 -20.47 -6.21
N SER A 249 2.77 -19.49 -6.34
CA SER A 249 1.35 -19.68 -6.01
C SER A 249 0.65 -20.64 -6.98
N THR A 250 -0.15 -21.55 -6.44
CA THR A 250 -1.00 -22.49 -7.18
C THR A 250 -2.33 -21.86 -7.63
N ARG A 251 -2.73 -20.74 -7.01
CA ARG A 251 -4.04 -20.06 -7.20
C ARG A 251 -3.93 -18.53 -7.11
N ASP A 252 -4.99 -17.87 -7.55
CA ASP A 252 -5.23 -16.43 -7.37
C ASP A 252 -5.96 -16.19 -6.04
N GLY A 253 -5.67 -15.07 -5.35
CA GLY A 253 -6.35 -14.72 -4.11
C GLY A 253 -5.58 -13.70 -3.26
N VAL A 254 -6.19 -13.22 -2.18
CA VAL A 254 -5.47 -12.37 -1.21
C VAL A 254 -4.63 -13.26 -0.30
N LEU A 255 -3.39 -12.85 -0.01
CA LEU A 255 -2.52 -13.54 0.93
C LEU A 255 -2.90 -13.19 2.39
N PHE A 256 -3.19 -14.22 3.18
CA PHE A 256 -3.38 -14.12 4.62
C PHE A 256 -2.24 -14.84 5.35
N LEU A 257 -1.87 -14.32 6.52
CA LEU A 257 -0.78 -14.81 7.36
C LEU A 257 -1.29 -15.02 8.79
N GLY A 258 -0.88 -16.11 9.43
CA GLY A 258 -1.37 -16.51 10.75
C GLY A 258 -0.38 -17.42 11.50
N VAL A 259 -0.75 -17.82 12.71
CA VAL A 259 0.07 -18.67 13.59
C VAL A 259 -0.50 -20.08 13.64
N ASN A 260 0.34 -21.09 13.43
CA ASN A 260 -0.04 -22.51 13.44
C ASN A 260 -0.22 -23.04 14.87
N GLU A 261 -1.37 -22.77 15.48
CA GLU A 261 -1.67 -23.16 16.85
C GLU A 261 -3.18 -23.41 17.05
N GLY A 262 -3.51 -24.38 17.91
CA GLY A 262 -4.89 -24.76 18.21
C GLY A 262 -5.63 -23.86 19.21
N ASN A 263 -4.91 -23.04 19.97
CA ASN A 263 -5.49 -22.08 20.90
C ASN A 263 -4.88 -20.68 20.69
N LEU A 264 -5.54 -19.84 19.91
CA LEU A 264 -5.13 -18.44 19.70
C LEU A 264 -5.66 -17.48 20.79
N GLY A 265 -6.37 -18.01 21.81
CA GLY A 265 -7.07 -17.22 22.82
C GLY A 265 -6.19 -16.66 23.94
N ASP A 266 -5.06 -17.32 24.25
CA ASP A 266 -4.05 -16.89 25.22
C ASP A 266 -2.76 -16.36 24.57
N ASN A 267 -2.81 -16.12 23.25
CA ASN A 267 -1.70 -15.62 22.47
C ASN A 267 -1.53 -14.10 22.55
N SER A 268 -0.28 -13.65 22.40
CA SER A 268 0.05 -12.22 22.32
C SER A 268 1.36 -11.97 21.58
N GLY A 269 1.60 -10.72 21.20
CA GLY A 269 2.74 -10.32 20.39
C GLY A 269 2.52 -10.52 18.89
N THR A 270 3.58 -10.29 18.12
CA THR A 270 3.53 -10.24 16.65
C THR A 270 4.79 -10.81 16.00
N PHE A 271 4.64 -11.27 14.77
CA PHE A 271 5.76 -11.41 13.84
C PHE A 271 5.82 -10.20 12.90
N ASP A 272 7.02 -9.70 12.63
CA ASP A 272 7.25 -8.70 11.59
C ASP A 272 7.74 -9.45 10.34
N VAL A 273 6.94 -9.39 9.28
CA VAL A 273 7.08 -10.18 8.05
C VAL A 273 7.29 -9.25 6.87
N VAL A 274 8.20 -9.61 5.96
CA VAL A 274 8.36 -8.98 4.65
C VAL A 274 8.02 -10.01 3.58
N VAL A 275 6.99 -9.72 2.80
CA VAL A 275 6.60 -10.50 1.62
C VAL A 275 7.17 -9.81 0.39
N GLU A 276 8.13 -10.42 -0.27
CA GLU A 276 8.58 -10.00 -1.60
C GLU A 276 7.77 -10.77 -2.65
N ALA A 277 7.00 -10.07 -3.47
CA ALA A 277 6.21 -10.67 -4.54
C ALA A 277 6.80 -10.32 -5.90
N GLU A 278 6.90 -11.29 -6.79
CA GLU A 278 7.31 -11.07 -8.17
C GLU A 278 6.30 -10.16 -8.86
N ALA A 279 6.78 -9.10 -9.52
CA ALA A 279 5.94 -8.20 -10.27
C ALA A 279 5.37 -8.94 -11.49
N VAL A 280 4.06 -9.21 -11.47
CA VAL A 280 3.38 -9.84 -12.59
C VAL A 280 3.41 -8.87 -13.77
N SER A 281 4.34 -9.11 -14.69
CA SER A 281 4.45 -8.34 -15.91
C SER A 281 3.13 -8.44 -16.67
N GLY A 282 2.45 -7.30 -16.80
CA GLY A 282 1.23 -7.18 -17.58
C GLY A 282 1.55 -7.41 -19.04
N ASN A 283 1.52 -8.67 -19.47
CA ASN A 283 1.64 -9.04 -20.88
C ASN A 283 0.37 -8.55 -21.56
N ASN A 284 0.38 -7.28 -21.97
CA ASN A 284 -0.73 -6.60 -22.60
C ASN A 284 -0.90 -7.23 -23.98
N GLY A 285 -1.73 -8.26 -24.06
CA GLY A 285 -2.00 -9.07 -25.25
C GLY A 285 -2.78 -8.29 -26.30
N GLY A 286 -2.21 -7.19 -26.78
CA GLY A 286 -2.64 -6.50 -27.98
C GLY A 286 -2.12 -7.24 -29.20
N ASP A 287 -2.84 -8.28 -29.62
CA ASP A 287 -2.64 -8.86 -30.95
C ASP A 287 -3.99 -8.98 -31.69
N ARG A 288 -4.24 -7.93 -32.48
CA ARG A 288 -4.94 -7.88 -33.78
C ARG A 288 -6.34 -8.49 -33.89
#